data_AF-A0A849CHX2-F1
#
_entry.id   AF-A0A849CHX2-F1
#
_cell.length_a   1.000
_cell.length_b   1.000
_cell.length_c   1.000
_cell.angle_alpha   90.00
_cell.angle_beta   90.00
_cell.angle_gamma   90.00
#
_symmetry.space_group_name_H-M   'P 1'
#
loop_
_entity.id
_entity.type
_entity.pdbx_description
1 polymer ?
#
loop_
_entity_poly.entity_id
_entity_poly.type
_entity_poly.pdbx_seq_one_letter_code
_entity_poly.pdbx_strand_id
1 'polypeptide(L)'
;MILEHALLPVRPGRSADFEAAFAAARHIIAGMPGFRSLSLTRCLERPDTYLLLVWWERLEDHTEGFRSSAEYREWQRLLHHFYEPFPVVEHFEPVVEAVTGESPADTAHSGNAN
;
A
#
# COMPACT_ATOMS: atom_id res chain seq x y z
N MET A 1 -3.31 -13.28 -0.66
CA MET A 1 -3.01 -11.88 -0.35
C MET A 1 -3.02 -11.07 -1.62
N ILE A 2 -3.48 -9.82 -1.53
CA ILE A 2 -3.54 -8.85 -2.63
C ILE A 2 -2.85 -7.56 -2.20
N LEU A 3 -2.31 -6.83 -3.17
CA LEU A 3 -1.66 -5.54 -2.96
C LEU A 3 -2.62 -4.43 -3.36
N GLU A 4 -2.99 -3.57 -2.41
CA GLU A 4 -3.57 -2.25 -2.68
C GLU A 4 -2.46 -1.27 -3.06
N HIS A 5 -2.71 -0.49 -4.11
CA HIS A 5 -1.84 0.57 -4.60
C HIS A 5 -2.62 1.87 -4.73
N ALA A 6 -2.04 2.96 -4.23
CA ALA A 6 -2.53 4.31 -4.48
C ALA A 6 -1.38 5.33 -4.57
N LEU A 7 -1.40 6.17 -5.60
CA LEU A 7 -0.63 7.41 -5.61
C LEU A 7 -1.45 8.49 -4.92
N LEU A 8 -0.91 9.08 -3.87
CA LEU A 8 -1.52 10.11 -3.05
C LEU A 8 -0.93 11.48 -3.44
N PRO A 9 -1.61 12.27 -4.29
CA PRO A 9 -1.18 13.62 -4.63
C PRO A 9 -1.57 14.58 -3.50
N VAL A 10 -0.62 14.88 -2.62
CA VAL A 10 -0.82 15.83 -1.52
C VAL A 10 -0.75 17.26 -2.05
N ARG A 11 -1.61 18.14 -1.53
CA ARG A 11 -1.62 19.57 -1.87
C ARG A 11 -0.23 20.18 -1.59
N PRO A 12 0.30 21.03 -2.48
CA PRO A 12 1.61 21.66 -2.28
C PRO A 12 1.75 22.35 -0.92
N GLY A 13 2.88 22.13 -0.25
CA GLY A 13 3.17 22.71 1.06
C GLY A 13 2.46 22.03 2.24
N ARG A 14 1.70 20.95 2.02
CA ARG A 14 1.00 20.20 3.08
C ARG A 14 1.62 18.85 3.43
N SER A 15 2.75 18.50 2.79
CA SER A 15 3.45 17.23 2.98
C SER A 15 3.78 16.91 4.44
N ALA A 16 4.32 17.86 5.21
CA ALA A 16 4.68 17.62 6.62
C ALA A 16 3.45 17.36 7.50
N ASP A 17 2.37 18.12 7.31
CA ASP A 17 1.10 17.92 8.01
C ASP A 17 0.49 16.56 7.66
N PHE A 18 0.54 16.19 6.38
CA PHE A 18 0.08 14.90 5.89
C PHE A 18 0.85 13.75 6.55
N GLU A 19 2.18 13.83 6.62
CA GLU A 19 3.01 12.81 7.27
C GLU A 19 2.70 12.66 8.76
N ALA A 20 2.48 13.78 9.47
CA ALA A 20 2.07 13.76 10.86
C ALA A 20 0.67 13.14 11.04
N ALA A 21 -0.29 13.49 10.19
CA ALA A 21 -1.63 12.90 10.20
C ALA A 21 -1.59 11.40 9.86
N PHE A 22 -0.75 11.01 8.90
CA PHE A 22 -0.59 9.62 8.48
C PHE A 22 0.05 8.77 9.58
N ALA A 23 0.96 9.33 10.38
CA ALA A 23 1.53 8.64 11.53
C ALA A 23 0.45 8.21 12.55
N ALA A 24 -0.66 8.94 12.66
CA ALA A 24 -1.82 8.51 13.43
C ALA A 24 -2.71 7.54 12.62
N ALA A 25 -3.03 7.89 11.38
CA ALA A 25 -3.95 7.11 10.54
C ALA A 25 -3.47 5.68 10.25
N ARG A 26 -2.15 5.44 10.17
CA ARG A 26 -1.60 4.08 9.96
C ARG A 26 -2.03 3.08 11.04
N HIS A 27 -2.30 3.54 12.25
CA HIS A 27 -2.74 2.67 13.34
C HIS A 27 -4.19 2.22 13.17
N ILE A 28 -5.00 3.01 12.46
CA ILE A 28 -6.40 2.69 12.14
C ILE A 28 -6.44 1.52 11.17
N ILE A 29 -5.78 1.67 10.02
CA ILE A 29 -5.77 0.64 8.97
C ILE A 29 -5.05 -0.63 9.43
N ALA A 30 -3.98 -0.50 10.24
CA ALA A 30 -3.27 -1.65 10.79
C ALA A 30 -4.09 -2.49 11.79
N GLY A 31 -5.16 -1.92 12.36
CA GLY A 31 -6.08 -2.63 13.25
C GLY A 31 -7.18 -3.41 12.52
N MET A 32 -7.30 -3.27 11.20
CA MET A 32 -8.38 -3.88 10.44
C MET A 32 -8.17 -5.38 10.24
N PRO A 33 -9.24 -6.20 10.28
CA PRO A 33 -9.17 -7.59 9.86
C PRO A 33 -8.59 -7.71 8.44
N GLY A 34 -7.73 -8.72 8.23
CA GLY A 34 -7.09 -8.96 6.94
C GLY A 34 -5.90 -8.06 6.62
N PHE A 35 -5.61 -7.01 7.40
CA PHE A 35 -4.40 -6.20 7.24
C PHE A 35 -3.14 -7.06 7.41
N ARG A 36 -2.16 -6.89 6.52
CA ARG A 36 -0.85 -7.58 6.60
C ARG A 36 0.30 -6.61 6.79
N SER A 37 0.42 -5.61 5.93
CA SER A 37 1.49 -4.61 6.02
C SER A 37 1.13 -3.33 5.26
N LEU A 38 1.86 -2.26 5.55
CA LEU A 38 1.73 -0.96 4.88
C LEU A 38 3.11 -0.35 4.67
N SER A 39 3.30 0.26 3.50
CA SER A 39 4.40 1.19 3.27
C SER A 39 3.89 2.49 2.64
N LEU A 40 4.48 3.60 3.05
CA LEU A 40 4.25 4.92 2.48
C LEU A 40 5.62 5.49 2.09
N THR A 41 5.77 5.80 0.81
CA THR A 41 7.06 6.28 0.26
C THR A 41 6.85 7.57 -0.50
N ARG A 42 7.71 8.56 -0.30
CA ARG A 42 7.67 9.82 -1.05
C ARG A 42 8.27 9.64 -2.44
N CYS A 43 7.63 10.19 -3.48
CA CYS A 43 8.17 10.26 -4.84
C CYS A 43 9.31 11.29 -4.90
N LEU A 44 10.42 10.94 -5.56
CA LEU A 44 11.58 11.83 -5.66
C LEU A 44 11.39 12.91 -6.73
N GLU A 45 10.74 12.57 -7.83
CA GLU A 45 10.47 13.47 -8.95
C GLU A 45 9.31 14.44 -8.67
N ARG A 46 8.41 14.07 -7.75
CA ARG A 46 7.25 14.85 -7.32
C ARG A 46 7.13 14.80 -5.80
N PRO A 47 7.81 15.69 -5.05
CA PRO A 47 7.92 15.60 -3.59
C PRO A 47 6.60 15.62 -2.81
N ASP A 48 5.53 16.18 -3.38
CA ASP A 48 4.19 16.17 -2.80
C ASP A 48 3.35 14.94 -3.22
N THR A 49 3.95 13.95 -3.88
CA THR A 49 3.27 12.69 -4.23
C THR A 49 3.83 11.55 -3.40
N TYR A 50 2.96 10.72 -2.84
CA TYR A 50 3.34 9.53 -2.08
C TYR A 50 2.79 8.27 -2.74
N LEU A 51 3.55 7.19 -2.67
CA LEU A 51 3.12 5.84 -3.00
C LEU A 51 2.68 5.15 -1.70
N LEU A 52 1.39 4.83 -1.60
CA LEU A 52 0.83 3.98 -0.56
C LEU A 52 0.68 2.57 -1.10
N LEU A 53 1.27 1.60 -0.40
CA LEU A 53 1.10 0.18 -0.63
C LEU A 53 0.54 -0.45 0.64
N VAL A 54 -0.54 -1.23 0.51
CA VAL A 54 -1.13 -1.97 1.63
C VAL A 54 -1.36 -3.41 1.20
N TRP A 55 -0.85 -4.36 1.98
CA TRP A 55 -1.12 -5.77 1.76
C TRP A 55 -2.32 -6.21 2.59
N TRP A 56 -3.27 -6.83 1.91
CA TRP A 56 -4.48 -7.40 2.50
C TRP A 56 -4.53 -8.90 2.26
N GLU A 57 -5.19 -9.64 3.15
CA GLU A 57 -5.41 -11.07 2.96
C GLU A 57 -6.32 -11.33 1.75
N ARG A 58 -7.43 -10.60 1.67
CA ARG A 58 -8.44 -10.67 0.60
C ARG A 58 -8.83 -9.28 0.10
N LEU A 59 -9.40 -9.22 -1.11
CA LEU A 59 -9.91 -7.98 -1.67
C LEU A 59 -11.02 -7.38 -0.79
N GLU A 60 -11.93 -8.22 -0.30
CA GLU A 60 -13.08 -7.81 0.50
C GLU A 60 -12.69 -7.22 1.86
N ASP A 61 -11.56 -7.63 2.43
CA ASP A 61 -11.06 -7.07 3.70
C ASP A 61 -10.81 -5.56 3.56
N HIS A 62 -10.33 -5.12 2.39
CA HIS A 62 -10.24 -3.71 2.05
C HIS A 62 -11.60 -3.14 1.59
N THR A 63 -12.16 -3.65 0.48
CA THR A 63 -13.24 -2.97 -0.26
C THR A 63 -14.59 -3.00 0.44
N GLU A 64 -14.84 -3.99 1.29
CA GLU A 64 -16.06 -4.12 2.07
C GLU A 64 -15.77 -3.87 3.55
N GLY A 65 -14.80 -4.58 4.11
CA GLY A 65 -14.40 -4.51 5.51
C GLY A 65 -13.96 -3.11 5.91
N PHE A 66 -12.79 -2.67 5.43
CA PHE A 66 -12.28 -1.34 5.77
C PHE A 66 -13.17 -0.24 5.21
N ARG A 67 -13.47 -0.23 3.91
CA ARG A 67 -14.16 0.90 3.25
C ARG A 67 -15.58 1.17 3.74
N SER A 68 -16.25 0.20 4.39
CA SER A 68 -17.58 0.40 4.99
C SER A 68 -17.56 0.65 6.50
N SER A 69 -16.38 0.67 7.12
CA SER A 69 -16.22 0.70 8.58
C SER A 69 -16.35 2.10 9.21
N ALA A 70 -16.33 2.16 10.55
CA ALA A 70 -16.20 3.43 11.28
C ALA A 70 -14.77 3.98 11.21
N GLU A 71 -13.81 3.08 11.18
CA GLU A 71 -12.38 3.30 11.06
C GLU A 71 -12.06 4.04 9.75
N TYR A 72 -12.70 3.65 8.64
CA TYR A 72 -12.54 4.36 7.38
C TYR A 72 -13.06 5.80 7.46
N ARG A 73 -14.18 6.07 8.15
CA ARG A 73 -14.64 7.45 8.35
C ARG A 73 -13.62 8.31 9.08
N GLU A 74 -12.93 7.75 10.07
CA GLU A 74 -11.85 8.44 10.76
C GLU A 74 -10.61 8.63 9.87
N TRP A 75 -10.24 7.61 9.11
CA TRP A 75 -9.20 7.71 8.07
C TRP A 75 -9.50 8.83 7.07
N GLN A 76 -10.74 8.91 6.57
CA GLN A 76 -11.19 9.97 5.66
C GLN A 76 -11.02 11.35 6.30
N ARG A 77 -11.49 11.51 7.55
CA ARG A 77 -11.40 12.77 8.30
C ARG A 77 -9.95 13.24 8.44
N LEU A 78 -9.05 12.31 8.77
CA LEU A 78 -7.63 12.60 8.95
C LEU A 78 -6.93 12.94 7.63
N LEU A 79 -7.27 12.27 6.52
CA LEU A 79 -6.41 12.28 5.34
C LEU A 79 -7.00 12.89 4.07
N HIS A 80 -8.32 12.77 3.82
CA HIS A 80 -8.88 13.09 2.50
C HIS A 80 -8.69 14.55 2.08
N HIS A 81 -8.64 15.48 3.04
CA HIS A 81 -8.46 16.90 2.76
C HIS A 81 -7.06 17.28 2.27
N PHE A 82 -6.09 16.37 2.37
CA PHE A 82 -4.75 16.57 1.81
C PHE A 82 -4.69 16.36 0.31
N TYR A 83 -5.65 15.65 -0.29
CA TYR A 83 -5.53 15.19 -1.68
C TYR A 83 -6.07 16.21 -2.70
N GLU A 84 -5.35 16.34 -3.81
CA GLU A 84 -5.79 17.05 -5.01
C GLU A 84 -4.96 16.59 -6.24
N PRO A 85 -5.55 15.84 -7.20
CA PRO A 85 -6.91 15.30 -7.23
C PRO A 85 -7.14 14.18 -6.20
N PHE A 86 -8.35 13.64 -6.11
CA PHE A 86 -8.60 12.47 -5.28
C PHE A 86 -7.86 11.24 -5.86
N PRO A 87 -7.18 10.43 -5.02
CA PRO A 87 -6.38 9.30 -5.51
C PRO A 87 -7.24 8.20 -6.13
N VAL A 88 -6.69 7.56 -7.15
CA VAL A 88 -7.20 6.28 -7.67
C VAL A 88 -6.60 5.16 -6.84
N VAL A 89 -7.43 4.21 -6.43
CA VAL A 89 -7.04 3.03 -5.64
C VAL A 89 -7.28 1.79 -6.47
N GLU A 90 -6.26 0.94 -6.60
CA GLU A 90 -6.28 -0.28 -7.40
C GLU A 90 -5.72 -1.46 -6.59
N HIS A 91 -6.03 -2.68 -7.04
CA HIS A 91 -5.64 -3.91 -6.37
C HIS A 91 -4.98 -4.87 -7.37
N PHE A 92 -3.93 -5.55 -6.90
CA PHE A 92 -3.08 -6.40 -7.72
C PHE A 92 -2.84 -7.74 -7.02
N GLU A 93 -2.77 -8.80 -7.82
CA GLU A 93 -2.32 -10.11 -7.38
C GLU A 93 -0.81 -10.24 -7.69
N PRO A 94 0.01 -10.73 -6.74
CA PRO A 94 1.41 -11.01 -7.03
C PRO A 94 1.51 -12.18 -8.01
N VAL A 95 2.24 -11.97 -9.13
CA VAL A 95 2.48 -13.02 -10.14
C VAL A 95 3.89 -13.60 -10.00
N VAL A 96 4.88 -12.76 -9.69
CA VAL A 96 6.28 -13.15 -9.46
C VAL A 96 6.85 -12.26 -8.37
N GLU A 97 7.51 -12.85 -7.39
CA GLU A 97 8.30 -12.15 -6.39
C GLU A 97 9.73 -12.70 -6.44
N ALA A 98 10.72 -11.81 -6.54
CA ALA A 98 12.12 -12.22 -6.47
C ALA A 98 12.55 -12.24 -5.00
N VAL A 99 12.92 -13.42 -4.50
CA VAL A 99 13.59 -13.53 -3.19
C VAL A 99 15.08 -13.36 -3.45
N THR A 100 15.69 -12.31 -2.88
CA THR A 100 17.15 -12.15 -2.95
C THR A 100 17.79 -13.23 -2.08
N GLY A 101 18.19 -14.35 -2.71
CA GLY A 101 18.81 -15.50 -2.07
C GLY A 101 19.12 -16.66 -3.01
N GLU A 102 18.44 -16.76 -4.15
CA GLU A 102 18.75 -17.77 -5.17
C GLU A 102 19.64 -17.17 -6.27
N SER A 103 20.87 -17.65 -6.33
CA SER A 103 21.77 -17.39 -7.45
C SER A 103 21.22 -18.11 -8.69
N PRO A 104 21.29 -17.52 -9.90
CA PRO A 104 20.90 -18.20 -11.16
C PRO A 104 21.66 -19.51 -11.45
N ALA A 105 22.67 -19.85 -10.64
CA ALA A 105 23.48 -21.05 -10.79
C ALA A 105 22.79 -22.35 -10.36
N ASP A 106 21.74 -22.31 -9.53
CA ASP A 106 21.11 -23.54 -8.99
C ASP A 106 20.04 -24.15 -9.91
N THR A 107 19.63 -23.45 -10.98
CA THR A 107 18.68 -23.98 -11.97
C THR A 107 19.30 -24.86 -13.05
N ALA A 108 20.61 -25.15 -12.98
CA ALA A 108 21.33 -25.91 -14.00
C ALA A 108 21.90 -27.24 -13.48
N HIS A 109 21.13 -28.07 -12.75
CA HIS A 109 21.44 -29.50 -12.62
C HIS A 109 20.23 -30.37 -12.20
N SER A 110 19.35 -30.65 -13.17
CA SER A 110 18.57 -31.90 -13.23
C SER A 110 17.83 -31.91 -14.57
N GLY A 111 18.04 -32.83 -15.52
CA GLY A 111 18.94 -33.96 -15.57
C GLY A 111 18.87 -34.49 -17.00
N ASN A 112 20.02 -34.83 -17.56
CA ASN A 112 20.10 -35.73 -18.69
C ASN A 112 20.92 -36.93 -18.21
N ALA A 113 20.26 -38.04 -17.89
CA ALA A 113 20.88 -39.35 -17.76
C ALA A 113 19.80 -40.45 -17.77
N ASN A 114 19.81 -41.19 -18.87
CA ASN A 114 19.16 -42.47 -19.18
C ASN A 114 17.65 -42.51 -19.48
#